data_AF-G1NU58-F1
#
_entry.id   AF-G1NU58-F1
#
_cell.length_a   1.000
_cell.length_b   1.000
_cell.length_c   1.000
_cell.angle_alpha   90.00
_cell.angle_beta   90.00
_cell.angle_gamma   90.00
#
_symmetry.space_group_name_H-M   'P 1'
#
loop_
_entity.id
_entity.type
_entity.pdbx_description
1 polymer ?
#
loop_
_entity_poly.entity_id
_entity_poly.type
_entity_poly.pdbx_seq_one_letter_code
_entity_poly.pdbx_strand_id
1 'polypeptide(L)'
;EEDMYRAADEIEKEKELLIHERGLSEPKLSVAPEMDIMDYCKKEWRGNTQKATCMKKGYEEVSQKFTSIRRVRGDNYCALRATLFQAMSQPAGLPSWLQDPELTLLPEKLISKYSWIKQWKLGLKFEGKSEDLVDKIKESLTLLRKKWAGLAELRTAEARQRACDELFTNEEEEYSLYEAVKFLMLHRAIELWDTSSDPGQLLRNHLNQVGHTGGLEQVSYTL
;
A
#
# COMPACT_ATOMS: atom_id res chain seq x y z
N GLU A 1 20.11 -18.51 -37.28
CA GLU A 1 18.91 -18.86 -36.50
C GLU A 1 19.39 -19.44 -35.20
N GLU A 2 19.46 -18.61 -34.16
CA GLU A 2 19.76 -19.06 -32.80
C GLU A 2 18.44 -19.23 -32.07
N ASP A 3 18.28 -20.38 -31.43
CA ASP A 3 17.08 -20.85 -30.76
C ASP A 3 16.55 -19.81 -29.75
N MET A 4 15.45 -19.15 -30.14
CA MET A 4 14.84 -18.05 -29.38
C MET A 4 13.80 -18.51 -28.34
N TYR A 5 13.65 -19.82 -28.11
CA TYR A 5 12.67 -20.35 -27.17
C TYR A 5 13.36 -21.08 -26.01
N ARG A 6 13.11 -20.59 -24.79
CA ARG A 6 13.47 -21.33 -23.57
C ARG A 6 12.75 -22.68 -23.60
N ALA A 7 13.49 -23.76 -23.34
CA ALA A 7 12.91 -25.10 -23.24
C ALA A 7 11.82 -25.13 -22.16
N ALA A 8 10.70 -25.81 -22.43
CA ALA A 8 9.57 -25.93 -21.51
C ALA A 8 10.01 -26.42 -20.12
N ASP A 9 11.00 -27.31 -20.10
CA ASP A 9 11.57 -27.91 -18.89
C ASP A 9 12.26 -26.89 -17.98
N GLU A 10 12.84 -25.81 -18.53
CA GLU A 10 13.43 -24.72 -17.73
C GLU A 10 12.35 -23.87 -17.06
N ILE A 11 11.22 -23.67 -17.74
CA ILE A 11 10.08 -22.93 -17.21
C ILE A 11 9.41 -23.72 -16.09
N GLU A 12 9.31 -25.03 -16.24
CA GLU A 12 8.73 -25.92 -15.25
C GLU A 12 9.62 -26.03 -13.99
N LYS A 13 10.94 -26.15 -14.16
CA LYS A 13 11.90 -26.09 -13.04
C LYS A 13 11.86 -24.77 -12.28
N GLU A 14 11.73 -23.63 -12.96
CA GLU A 14 11.58 -22.33 -12.29
C GLU A 14 10.25 -22.23 -11.52
N LYS A 15 9.16 -22.80 -12.04
CA LYS A 15 7.88 -22.88 -11.31
C LYS A 15 8.01 -23.73 -10.04
N GLU A 16 8.69 -24.88 -10.12
CA GLU A 16 8.93 -25.74 -8.96
C GLU A 16 9.79 -25.06 -7.89
N LEU A 17 10.84 -24.33 -8.30
CA LEU A 17 11.68 -23.55 -7.38
C LEU A 17 10.90 -22.41 -6.71
N LEU A 18 10.05 -21.70 -7.46
CA LEU A 18 9.15 -20.66 -6.92
C LEU A 18 8.10 -21.24 -5.96
N ILE A 19 7.68 -22.49 -6.16
CA ILE A 19 6.77 -23.20 -5.25
C ILE A 19 7.50 -23.65 -3.98
N HIS A 20 8.77 -24.07 -4.10
CA HIS A 20 9.57 -24.53 -2.98
C HIS A 20 10.05 -23.38 -2.06
N GLU A 21 10.40 -22.21 -2.62
CA GLU A 21 10.64 -20.98 -1.85
C GLU A 21 9.38 -20.57 -1.04
N ARG A 22 8.19 -20.90 -1.54
CA ARG A 22 6.89 -20.61 -0.88
C ARG A 22 6.57 -21.52 0.31
N GLY A 23 7.33 -22.60 0.51
CA GLY A 23 7.08 -23.63 1.53
C GLY A 23 7.87 -23.46 2.82
N LEU A 24 8.84 -22.54 2.87
CA LEU A 24 9.52 -22.15 4.10
C LEU A 24 8.71 -21.01 4.72
N SER A 25 8.42 -21.10 6.02
CA SER A 25 7.70 -20.08 6.80
C SER A 25 8.54 -18.80 6.91
N GLU A 26 8.69 -18.07 5.81
CA GLU A 26 9.23 -16.71 5.78
C GLU A 26 8.25 -15.78 6.51
N PRO A 27 8.75 -14.74 7.21
CA PRO A 27 7.86 -13.70 7.72
C PRO A 27 7.01 -13.16 6.56
N LYS A 28 5.69 -13.05 6.77
CA LYS A 28 4.69 -12.61 5.78
C LYS A 28 4.82 -11.11 5.45
N LEU A 29 6.04 -10.60 5.28
CA LEU A 29 6.28 -9.21 4.93
C LEU A 29 5.51 -8.88 3.65
N SER A 30 4.66 -7.87 3.73
CA SER A 30 3.93 -7.36 2.57
C SER A 30 4.79 -6.40 1.75
N VAL A 31 5.94 -5.99 2.29
CA VAL A 31 7.03 -5.30 1.60
C VAL A 31 8.32 -6.11 1.83
N ALA A 32 8.83 -6.72 0.76
CA ALA A 32 9.99 -7.60 0.83
C ALA A 32 11.26 -6.88 1.29
N PRO A 33 12.26 -7.63 1.80
CA PRO A 33 13.59 -7.10 2.08
C PRO A 33 14.21 -6.40 0.86
N GLU A 34 15.17 -5.52 1.13
CA GLU A 34 15.88 -4.80 0.08
C GLU A 34 16.76 -5.74 -0.74
N MET A 35 16.87 -5.44 -2.03
CA MET A 35 17.80 -6.09 -2.95
C MET A 35 18.37 -5.05 -3.91
N ASP A 36 19.55 -5.33 -4.44
CA ASP A 36 20.16 -4.47 -5.45
C ASP A 36 19.21 -4.28 -6.65
N ILE A 37 19.06 -3.03 -7.08
CA ILE A 37 18.09 -2.67 -8.11
C ILE A 37 18.46 -3.26 -9.48
N MET A 38 19.75 -3.41 -9.77
CA MET A 38 20.23 -3.97 -11.03
C MET A 38 20.16 -5.49 -11.03
N ASP A 39 20.41 -6.13 -9.89
CA ASP A 39 20.17 -7.57 -9.71
C ASP A 39 18.69 -7.92 -9.88
N TYR A 40 17.79 -7.12 -9.29
CA TYR A 40 16.35 -7.25 -9.50
C TYR A 40 15.98 -7.10 -10.98
N CYS A 41 16.48 -6.05 -11.64
CA CYS A 41 16.24 -5.79 -13.06
C CYS A 41 16.68 -6.97 -13.94
N LYS A 42 17.88 -7.50 -13.69
CA LYS A 42 18.45 -8.65 -14.42
C LYS A 42 17.62 -9.91 -14.23
N LYS A 43 17.07 -10.13 -13.02
CA LYS A 43 16.24 -11.30 -12.71
C LYS A 43 14.88 -11.24 -13.41
N GLU A 44 14.19 -10.09 -13.36
CA GLU A 44 12.82 -9.92 -13.88
C GLU A 44 12.77 -9.66 -15.39
N TRP A 45 13.66 -8.81 -15.91
CA TRP A 45 13.60 -8.35 -17.31
C TRP A 45 14.64 -9.07 -18.16
N ARG A 46 14.35 -10.33 -18.51
CA ARG A 46 15.24 -11.16 -19.34
C ARG A 46 14.98 -11.00 -20.84
N GLY A 47 15.97 -11.38 -21.65
CA GLY A 47 15.90 -11.34 -23.12
C GLY A 47 15.95 -9.93 -23.72
N ASN A 48 15.63 -9.85 -25.01
CA ASN A 48 15.83 -8.66 -25.86
C ASN A 48 14.51 -8.11 -26.44
N THR A 49 13.37 -8.42 -25.83
CA THR A 49 12.08 -7.85 -26.26
C THR A 49 12.08 -6.33 -26.07
N GLN A 50 11.33 -5.60 -26.89
CA GLN A 50 11.24 -4.13 -26.75
C GLN A 50 10.79 -3.71 -25.34
N LYS A 51 9.87 -4.46 -24.72
CA LYS A 51 9.43 -4.23 -23.34
C LYS A 51 10.57 -4.44 -22.33
N ALA A 52 11.31 -5.54 -22.43
CA ALA A 52 12.45 -5.81 -21.54
C ALA A 52 13.55 -4.75 -21.70
N THR A 53 13.88 -4.35 -22.92
CA THR A 53 14.85 -3.28 -23.19
C THR A 53 14.39 -1.93 -22.62
N CYS A 54 13.11 -1.58 -22.77
CA CYS A 54 12.53 -0.37 -22.19
C CYS A 54 12.62 -0.36 -20.66
N MET A 55 12.23 -1.47 -20.01
CA MET A 55 12.27 -1.59 -18.56
C MET A 55 13.70 -1.55 -18.01
N LYS A 56 14.67 -2.21 -18.66
CA LYS A 56 16.10 -2.14 -18.29
C LYS A 56 16.59 -0.69 -18.24
N LYS A 57 16.32 0.09 -19.30
CA LYS A 57 16.64 1.53 -19.33
C LYS A 57 15.98 2.30 -18.19
N GLY A 58 14.72 1.98 -17.88
CA GLY A 58 14.02 2.57 -16.73
C GLY A 58 14.73 2.30 -15.40
N TYR A 59 15.14 1.05 -15.15
CA TYR A 59 15.89 0.70 -13.94
C TYR A 59 17.31 1.30 -13.92
N GLU A 60 17.97 1.42 -15.07
CA GLU A 60 19.26 2.13 -15.21
C GLU A 60 19.13 3.61 -14.82
N GLU A 61 18.04 4.29 -15.19
CA GLU A 61 17.80 5.68 -14.77
C GLU A 61 17.51 5.78 -13.27
N VAL A 62 16.73 4.86 -12.70
CA VAL A 62 16.45 4.84 -11.26
C VAL A 62 17.71 4.53 -10.43
N SER A 63 18.59 3.67 -10.95
CA SER A 63 19.81 3.26 -10.25
C SER A 63 20.84 4.38 -10.08
N GLN A 64 20.72 5.45 -10.86
CA GLN A 64 21.51 6.67 -10.67
C GLN A 64 21.24 7.36 -9.33
N LYS A 65 20.07 7.12 -8.71
CA LYS A 65 19.66 7.75 -7.44
C LYS A 65 19.47 6.77 -6.30
N PHE A 66 19.13 5.51 -6.60
CA PHE A 66 18.81 4.50 -5.60
C PHE A 66 19.57 3.21 -5.90
N THR A 67 20.26 2.65 -4.90
CA THR A 67 21.01 1.39 -5.07
C THR A 67 20.12 0.16 -4.95
N SER A 68 19.01 0.28 -4.23
CA SER A 68 18.21 -0.87 -3.80
C SER A 68 16.73 -0.66 -4.08
N ILE A 69 16.00 -1.77 -4.19
CA ILE A 69 14.55 -1.81 -4.34
C ILE A 69 13.93 -2.79 -3.34
N ARG A 70 12.73 -2.47 -2.87
CA ARG A 70 11.87 -3.39 -2.12
C ARG A 70 10.63 -3.72 -2.93
N ARG A 71 10.35 -5.02 -3.09
CA ARG A 71 9.15 -5.47 -3.82
C ARG A 71 7.94 -5.34 -2.91
N VAL A 72 6.93 -4.62 -3.37
CA VAL A 72 5.64 -4.47 -2.67
C VAL A 72 4.69 -5.55 -3.13
N ARG A 73 3.94 -6.15 -2.20
CA ARG A 73 2.89 -7.13 -2.50
C ARG A 73 1.90 -6.58 -3.54
N GLY A 74 1.79 -7.28 -4.68
CA GLY A 74 0.94 -6.93 -5.81
C GLY A 74 -0.53 -7.32 -5.63
N ASP A 75 -1.15 -6.86 -4.54
CA ASP A 75 -2.60 -6.96 -4.34
C ASP A 75 -3.30 -5.61 -4.55
N ASN A 76 -4.60 -5.56 -4.29
CA ASN A 76 -5.44 -4.37 -4.46
C ASN A 76 -5.12 -3.22 -3.48
N TYR A 77 -4.11 -3.37 -2.61
CA TYR A 77 -3.57 -2.32 -1.75
C TYR A 77 -2.15 -1.89 -2.16
N CYS A 78 -1.57 -2.38 -3.25
CA CYS A 78 -0.16 -2.16 -3.61
C CYS A 78 0.26 -0.68 -3.57
N ALA A 79 -0.58 0.23 -4.09
CA ALA A 79 -0.34 1.66 -4.11
C ALA A 79 -0.32 2.27 -2.69
N LEU A 80 -1.36 1.98 -1.89
CA LEU A 80 -1.45 2.45 -0.51
C LEU A 80 -0.30 1.89 0.34
N ARG A 81 0.04 0.61 0.14
CA ARG A 81 1.15 -0.05 0.82
C ARG A 81 2.48 0.60 0.50
N ALA A 82 2.80 0.79 -0.79
CA ALA A 82 4.05 1.40 -1.21
C ALA A 82 4.20 2.82 -0.64
N THR A 83 3.16 3.65 -0.79
CA THR A 83 3.17 5.04 -0.32
C THR A 83 3.29 5.11 1.19
N LEU A 84 2.48 4.34 1.92
CA LEU A 84 2.46 4.40 3.37
C LEU A 84 3.74 3.83 3.97
N PHE A 85 4.27 2.73 3.43
CA PHE A 85 5.54 2.16 3.85
C PHE A 85 6.68 3.17 3.70
N GLN A 86 6.77 3.82 2.54
CA GLN A 86 7.82 4.79 2.27
C GLN A 86 7.69 6.02 3.19
N ALA A 87 6.48 6.53 3.40
CA ALA A 87 6.23 7.69 4.26
C ALA A 87 6.51 7.39 5.75
N MET A 88 6.13 6.20 6.23
CA MET A 88 6.27 5.80 7.64
C MET A 88 7.67 5.29 7.98
N SER A 89 8.48 4.84 7.02
CA SER A 89 9.88 4.43 7.27
C SER A 89 10.84 5.63 7.37
N GLN A 90 10.44 6.78 6.84
CA GLN A 90 11.26 8.01 6.82
C GLN A 90 10.55 9.25 7.42
N PRO A 91 9.86 9.15 8.57
CA PRO A 91 9.16 10.29 9.16
C PRO A 91 10.17 11.32 9.66
N ALA A 92 9.98 12.57 9.23
CA ALA A 92 10.68 13.71 9.82
C ALA A 92 10.12 14.07 11.22
N GLY A 93 8.91 13.62 11.53
CA GLY A 93 8.15 13.90 12.74
C GLY A 93 6.71 13.41 12.57
N LEU A 94 5.88 13.64 13.58
CA LEU A 94 4.43 13.44 13.46
C LEU A 94 3.84 14.62 12.65
N PRO A 95 3.19 14.41 11.49
CA PRO A 95 2.63 15.50 10.70
C PRO A 95 1.55 16.27 11.46
N SER A 96 1.44 17.58 11.24
CA SER A 96 0.48 18.45 11.96
C SER A 96 -0.98 17.99 11.80
N TRP A 97 -1.38 17.58 10.59
CA TRP A 97 -2.72 17.03 10.34
C TRP A 97 -3.00 15.74 11.13
N LEU A 98 -1.95 14.97 11.45
CA LEU A 98 -2.07 13.75 12.24
C LEU A 98 -2.04 14.05 13.75
N GLN A 99 -1.44 15.17 14.17
CA GLN A 99 -1.49 15.68 15.54
C GLN A 99 -2.86 16.24 15.93
N ASP A 100 -3.64 16.73 14.96
CA ASP A 100 -4.92 17.40 15.19
C ASP A 100 -5.91 16.51 15.97
N PRO A 101 -6.31 16.85 17.20
CA PRO A 101 -7.29 16.09 17.98
C PRO A 101 -8.60 15.85 17.24
N GLU A 102 -9.01 16.80 16.38
CA GLU A 102 -10.25 16.76 15.59
C GLU A 102 -10.29 15.60 14.60
N LEU A 103 -9.12 15.06 14.20
CA LEU A 103 -9.04 13.92 13.29
C LEU A 103 -9.85 12.71 13.81
N THR A 104 -9.85 12.48 15.12
CA THR A 104 -10.58 11.34 15.72
C THR A 104 -12.08 11.59 15.87
N LEU A 105 -12.53 12.84 15.71
CA LEU A 105 -13.94 13.23 15.69
C LEU A 105 -14.50 13.25 14.26
N LEU A 106 -13.62 13.23 13.25
CA LEU A 106 -13.99 13.29 11.84
C LEU A 106 -14.93 12.15 11.40
N PRO A 107 -14.76 10.88 11.82
CA PRO A 107 -15.67 9.80 11.44
C PRO A 107 -17.13 10.10 11.83
N GLU A 108 -17.34 10.52 13.07
CA GLU A 108 -18.67 10.85 13.59
C GLU A 108 -19.29 12.04 12.85
N LYS A 109 -18.50 13.11 12.63
CA LYS A 109 -18.95 14.32 11.92
C LYS A 109 -19.34 14.05 10.47
N LEU A 110 -18.50 13.31 9.73
CA LEU A 110 -18.78 13.05 8.31
C LEU A 110 -19.90 12.04 8.12
N ILE A 111 -19.92 10.95 8.88
CA ILE A 111 -20.94 9.89 8.73
C ILE A 111 -22.32 10.39 9.17
N SER A 112 -22.40 11.27 10.18
CA SER A 112 -23.65 11.91 10.58
C SER A 112 -24.15 12.92 9.54
N LYS A 113 -23.26 13.73 8.95
CA LYS A 113 -23.60 14.71 7.91
C LYS A 113 -23.95 14.05 6.56
N TYR A 114 -23.24 12.99 6.20
CA TYR A 114 -23.33 12.32 4.90
C TYR A 114 -23.67 10.84 5.10
N SER A 115 -24.96 10.54 5.25
CA SER A 115 -25.46 9.19 5.53
C SER A 115 -25.07 8.14 4.48
N TRP A 116 -24.79 8.56 3.25
CA TRP A 116 -24.32 7.67 2.17
C TRP A 116 -22.94 7.05 2.46
N ILE A 117 -22.14 7.61 3.37
CA ILE A 117 -20.87 7.01 3.80
C ILE A 117 -21.09 5.65 4.46
N LYS A 118 -22.28 5.36 5.00
CA LYS A 118 -22.63 4.02 5.55
C LYS A 118 -22.60 2.90 4.52
N GLN A 119 -22.47 3.22 3.22
CA GLN A 119 -22.23 2.26 2.15
C GLN A 119 -20.75 1.83 2.06
N TRP A 120 -19.90 2.28 2.99
CA TRP A 120 -18.50 1.89 3.09
C TRP A 120 -18.34 0.37 3.13
N LYS A 121 -17.46 -0.15 2.29
CA LYS A 121 -17.07 -1.56 2.30
C LYS A 121 -15.71 -1.69 2.99
N LEU A 122 -15.74 -2.27 4.19
CA LEU A 122 -14.53 -2.59 4.93
C LEU A 122 -13.73 -3.66 4.18
N GLY A 123 -12.40 -3.55 4.23
CA GLY A 123 -11.49 -4.54 3.65
C GLY A 123 -11.76 -5.97 4.12
N LEU A 124 -11.39 -6.95 3.29
CA LEU A 124 -11.67 -8.38 3.48
C LEU A 124 -11.25 -8.94 4.86
N LYS A 125 -10.25 -8.34 5.52
CA LYS A 125 -9.78 -8.74 6.86
C LYS A 125 -10.75 -8.41 7.99
N PHE A 126 -11.77 -7.60 7.71
CA PHE A 126 -12.79 -7.16 8.67
C PHE A 126 -14.18 -7.74 8.36
N GLU A 127 -14.33 -8.56 7.32
CA GLU A 127 -15.61 -9.20 7.00
C GLU A 127 -16.10 -10.08 8.16
N GLY A 128 -17.40 -9.96 8.49
CA GLY A 128 -18.04 -10.71 9.58
C GLY A 128 -17.86 -10.10 10.98
N LYS A 129 -17.12 -9.00 11.13
CA LYS A 129 -17.04 -8.27 12.41
C LYS A 129 -18.22 -7.29 12.51
N SER A 130 -19.11 -7.55 13.47
CA SER A 130 -20.25 -6.66 13.76
C SER A 130 -19.79 -5.51 14.65
N GLU A 131 -19.14 -4.52 14.06
CA GLU A 131 -18.77 -3.28 14.75
C GLU A 131 -19.30 -2.06 14.01
N ASP A 132 -19.55 -0.98 14.74
CA ASP A 132 -19.97 0.28 14.14
C ASP A 132 -18.87 0.83 13.22
N LEU A 133 -19.28 1.31 12.04
CA LEU A 133 -18.37 1.87 11.04
C LEU A 133 -17.62 3.09 11.62
N VAL A 134 -18.31 3.92 12.41
CA VAL A 134 -17.70 5.10 13.04
C VAL A 134 -16.54 4.67 13.94
N ASP A 135 -16.79 3.69 14.81
CA ASP A 135 -15.78 3.16 15.73
C ASP A 135 -14.61 2.53 14.97
N LYS A 136 -14.88 1.72 13.94
CA LYS A 136 -13.81 1.09 13.13
C LYS A 136 -12.89 2.08 12.44
N ILE A 137 -13.45 3.14 11.86
CA ILE A 137 -12.63 4.19 11.24
C ILE A 137 -11.87 4.99 12.29
N LYS A 138 -12.48 5.26 13.45
CA LYS A 138 -11.83 5.96 14.57
C LYS A 138 -10.66 5.15 15.15
N GLU A 139 -10.83 3.85 15.33
CA GLU A 139 -9.76 2.93 15.72
C GLU A 139 -8.61 2.96 14.71
N SER A 140 -8.95 2.91 13.42
CA SER A 140 -7.98 2.94 12.33
C SER A 140 -7.16 4.25 12.28
N LEU A 141 -7.82 5.41 12.43
CA LEU A 141 -7.15 6.71 12.52
C LEU A 141 -6.27 6.83 13.77
N THR A 142 -6.74 6.28 14.89
CA THR A 142 -5.99 6.24 16.15
C THR A 142 -4.75 5.36 16.02
N LEU A 143 -4.87 4.20 15.36
CA LEU A 143 -3.76 3.31 15.07
C LEU A 143 -2.73 3.99 14.17
N LEU A 144 -3.17 4.65 13.09
CA LEU A 144 -2.30 5.39 12.18
C LEU A 144 -1.48 6.45 12.94
N ARG A 145 -2.15 7.28 13.76
CA ARG A 145 -1.49 8.27 14.62
C ARG A 145 -0.46 7.63 15.54
N LYS A 146 -0.85 6.58 16.27
CA LYS A 146 0.00 5.90 17.26
C LYS A 146 1.25 5.32 16.61
N LYS A 147 1.10 4.59 15.49
CA LYS A 147 2.22 3.96 14.79
C LYS A 147 3.15 5.01 14.19
N TRP A 148 2.61 6.07 13.57
CA TRP A 148 3.42 7.15 13.02
C TRP A 148 4.20 7.90 14.10
N ALA A 149 3.56 8.22 15.24
CA ALA A 149 4.22 8.87 16.36
C ALA A 149 5.37 8.01 16.90
N GLY A 150 5.12 6.72 17.13
CA GLY A 150 6.16 5.79 17.59
C GLY A 150 7.35 5.70 16.62
N LEU A 151 7.10 5.71 15.31
CA LEU A 151 8.17 5.73 14.30
C LEU A 151 8.95 7.05 14.29
N ALA A 152 8.28 8.18 14.49
CA ALA A 152 8.91 9.50 14.56
C ALA A 152 9.81 9.66 15.80
N GLU A 153 9.55 8.94 16.89
CA GLU A 153 10.36 8.95 18.11
C GLU A 153 11.67 8.14 17.99
N LEU A 154 11.76 7.24 17.01
CA LEU A 154 12.95 6.41 16.80
C LEU A 154 14.09 7.22 16.19
N ARG A 155 15.26 7.13 16.84
CA ARG A 155 16.44 7.95 16.50
C ARG A 155 17.11 7.58 15.17
N THR A 156 17.17 6.29 14.84
CA THR A 156 17.94 5.82 13.67
C THR A 156 17.02 5.32 12.55
N ALA A 157 17.50 5.43 11.31
CA ALA A 157 16.77 4.96 10.14
C ALA A 157 16.56 3.43 10.19
N GLU A 158 17.54 2.69 10.69
CA GLU A 158 17.47 1.22 10.80
C GLU A 158 16.42 0.78 11.83
N ALA A 159 16.29 1.52 12.94
CA ALA A 159 15.25 1.25 13.92
C ALA A 159 13.85 1.52 13.33
N ARG A 160 13.68 2.63 12.59
CA ARG A 160 12.43 2.94 11.89
C ARG A 160 12.10 1.89 10.83
N GLN A 161 13.10 1.45 10.07
CA GLN A 161 12.95 0.41 9.06
C GLN A 161 12.49 -0.92 9.67
N ARG A 162 13.10 -1.37 10.77
CA ARG A 162 12.68 -2.60 11.48
C ARG A 162 11.26 -2.48 12.02
N ALA A 163 10.91 -1.36 12.65
CA ALA A 163 9.56 -1.14 13.15
C ALA A 163 8.51 -1.07 12.03
N CYS A 164 8.87 -0.52 10.85
CA CYS A 164 8.03 -0.60 9.65
C CYS A 164 7.90 -2.04 9.13
N ASP A 165 8.98 -2.82 9.11
CA ASP A 165 8.92 -4.22 8.69
C ASP A 165 7.99 -5.05 9.60
N GLU A 166 8.01 -4.81 10.91
CA GLU A 166 7.10 -5.46 11.87
C GLU A 166 5.63 -5.02 11.69
N LEU A 167 5.38 -3.81 11.21
CA LEU A 167 4.05 -3.27 10.95
C LEU A 167 3.45 -3.82 9.64
N PHE A 168 4.26 -4.01 8.61
CA PHE A 168 3.84 -4.43 7.28
C PHE A 168 4.00 -5.94 7.08
N THR A 169 3.25 -6.71 7.86
CA THR A 169 3.32 -8.18 7.96
C THR A 169 2.07 -8.89 7.42
N ASN A 170 1.23 -8.19 6.66
CA ASN A 170 0.00 -8.72 6.09
C ASN A 170 -1.03 -9.18 7.14
N GLU A 171 -0.95 -8.59 8.33
CA GLU A 171 -1.86 -8.79 9.46
C GLU A 171 -2.79 -7.59 9.67
N GLU A 172 -3.75 -7.71 10.59
CA GLU A 172 -4.88 -6.79 10.72
C GLU A 172 -4.50 -5.31 10.87
N GLU A 173 -3.44 -5.01 11.64
CA GLU A 173 -2.97 -3.64 11.83
C GLU A 173 -2.63 -2.96 10.50
N GLU A 174 -1.92 -3.65 9.60
CA GLU A 174 -1.56 -3.13 8.27
C GLU A 174 -2.81 -2.70 7.49
N TYR A 175 -3.84 -3.56 7.46
CA TYR A 175 -5.07 -3.29 6.72
C TYR A 175 -5.92 -2.20 7.37
N SER A 176 -5.87 -2.07 8.69
CA SER A 176 -6.51 -0.96 9.40
C SER A 176 -5.92 0.39 8.99
N LEU A 177 -4.60 0.47 8.76
CA LEU A 177 -3.98 1.69 8.24
C LEU A 177 -4.53 2.08 6.86
N TYR A 178 -4.83 1.10 5.99
CA TYR A 178 -5.41 1.40 4.68
C TYR A 178 -6.83 1.94 4.77
N GLU A 179 -7.64 1.45 5.70
CA GLU A 179 -8.98 2.01 5.97
C GLU A 179 -8.89 3.46 6.46
N ALA A 180 -7.92 3.77 7.32
CA ALA A 180 -7.64 5.15 7.74
C ALA A 180 -7.29 6.04 6.54
N VAL A 181 -6.35 5.63 5.68
CA VAL A 181 -5.93 6.43 4.53
C VAL A 181 -7.06 6.59 3.51
N LYS A 182 -7.79 5.52 3.18
CA LYS A 182 -8.98 5.60 2.30
C LYS A 182 -10.00 6.61 2.84
N PHE A 183 -10.21 6.65 4.16
CA PHE A 183 -11.17 7.57 4.77
C PHE A 183 -10.68 9.03 4.67
N LEU A 184 -9.38 9.26 4.83
CA LEU A 184 -8.78 10.59 4.63
C LEU A 184 -8.87 11.05 3.18
N MET A 185 -8.68 10.14 2.21
CA MET A 185 -8.91 10.42 0.79
C MET A 185 -10.37 10.83 0.54
N LEU A 186 -11.34 10.10 1.11
CA LEU A 186 -12.75 10.46 1.01
C LEU A 186 -13.04 11.83 1.63
N HIS A 187 -12.50 12.09 2.83
CA HIS A 187 -12.64 13.40 3.48
C HIS A 187 -12.11 14.51 2.59
N ARG A 188 -10.91 14.33 2.03
CA ARG A 188 -10.30 15.31 1.14
C ARG A 188 -11.13 15.54 -0.12
N ALA A 189 -11.72 14.48 -0.67
CA ALA A 189 -12.66 14.62 -1.78
C ALA A 189 -13.91 15.40 -1.37
N ILE A 190 -14.49 15.15 -0.21
CA ILE A 190 -15.64 15.93 0.25
C ILE A 190 -15.29 17.43 0.37
N GLU A 191 -14.10 17.77 0.86
CA GLU A 191 -13.65 19.17 0.95
C GLU A 191 -13.44 19.84 -0.42
N LEU A 192 -12.93 19.10 -1.40
CA LEU A 192 -12.58 19.64 -2.72
C LEU A 192 -13.79 19.77 -3.67
N TRP A 193 -14.86 19.00 -3.43
CA TRP A 193 -15.92 18.78 -4.43
C TRP A 193 -17.22 19.54 -4.18
N ASP A 194 -17.20 20.66 -3.48
CA ASP A 194 -18.38 21.50 -3.22
C ASP A 194 -19.05 22.07 -4.50
N THR A 195 -18.51 21.82 -5.71
CA THR A 195 -18.99 22.48 -6.95
C THR A 195 -19.28 21.64 -8.21
N SER A 196 -18.99 20.33 -8.38
CA SER A 196 -19.49 19.63 -9.60
C SER A 196 -19.47 18.09 -9.73
N SER A 197 -19.11 17.28 -8.72
CA SER A 197 -19.36 15.81 -8.75
C SER A 197 -19.55 15.23 -7.36
N ASP A 198 -20.33 14.15 -7.27
CA ASP A 198 -20.77 13.51 -6.03
C ASP A 198 -19.66 12.64 -5.40
N PRO A 199 -19.08 13.01 -4.23
CA PRO A 199 -18.13 12.17 -3.50
C PRO A 199 -18.69 10.78 -3.14
N GLY A 200 -20.01 10.61 -3.13
CA GLY A 200 -20.65 9.31 -3.00
C GLY A 200 -20.35 8.35 -4.15
N GLN A 201 -20.18 8.84 -5.38
CA GLN A 201 -19.77 8.01 -6.51
C GLN A 201 -18.31 7.58 -6.37
N LEU A 202 -17.42 8.47 -5.93
CA LEU A 202 -16.03 8.14 -5.61
C LEU A 202 -15.97 6.98 -4.60
N LEU A 203 -16.75 7.07 -3.52
CA LEU A 203 -16.83 6.00 -2.53
C LEU A 203 -17.28 4.67 -3.15
N ARG A 204 -18.46 4.65 -3.80
CA ARG A 204 -19.08 3.42 -4.30
C ARG A 204 -18.26 2.74 -5.39
N ASN A 205 -17.77 3.54 -6.35
CA ASN A 205 -17.21 3.01 -7.60
C ASN A 205 -15.70 2.81 -7.53
N HIS A 206 -15.00 3.54 -6.66
CA HIS A 206 -13.54 3.48 -6.58
C HIS A 206 -13.04 3.06 -5.20
N LEU A 207 -13.28 3.84 -4.13
CA LEU A 207 -12.68 3.55 -2.81
C LEU A 207 -13.15 2.21 -2.21
N ASN A 208 -14.41 1.83 -2.40
CA ASN A 208 -14.92 0.52 -1.98
C ASN A 208 -14.33 -0.65 -2.77
N GLN A 209 -13.73 -0.41 -3.94
CA GLN A 209 -13.08 -1.44 -4.75
C GLN A 209 -11.62 -1.64 -4.36
N VAL A 210 -10.99 -0.60 -3.79
CA VAL A 210 -9.62 -0.63 -3.25
C VAL A 210 -9.54 -1.67 -2.15
N GLY A 211 -8.74 -2.70 -2.40
CA GLY A 211 -8.58 -3.85 -1.52
C GLY A 211 -9.49 -5.05 -1.80
N HIS A 212 -10.44 -4.94 -2.73
CA HIS A 212 -11.37 -6.02 -3.09
C HIS A 212 -11.18 -6.48 -4.53
N THR A 213 -11.47 -5.60 -5.49
CA THR A 213 -11.56 -5.93 -6.92
C THR A 213 -10.58 -5.13 -7.79
N GLY A 214 -10.01 -4.04 -7.26
CA GLY A 214 -9.02 -3.23 -7.96
C GLY A 214 -8.14 -2.40 -7.02
N GLY A 215 -7.05 -1.84 -7.55
CA GLY A 215 -6.18 -0.90 -6.84
C GLY A 215 -6.58 0.57 -7.05
N LEU A 216 -5.71 1.49 -6.62
CA LEU A 216 -5.89 2.92 -6.92
C LEU A 216 -5.67 3.20 -8.41
N GLU A 217 -6.59 3.96 -8.99
CA GLU A 217 -6.48 4.51 -10.34
C GLU A 217 -5.64 5.79 -10.36
N GLN A 218 -5.14 6.19 -11.53
CA GLN A 218 -4.20 7.31 -11.68
C GLN A 218 -4.69 8.62 -11.04
N VAL A 219 -5.98 8.97 -11.19
CA VAL A 219 -6.57 10.19 -10.60
C VAL A 219 -6.55 10.12 -9.07
N SER A 220 -6.73 8.93 -8.51
CA SER A 220 -6.75 8.70 -7.06
C SER A 220 -5.37 8.79 -6.40
N TYR A 221 -4.26 8.83 -7.16
CA TYR A 221 -2.93 9.11 -6.57
C TYR A 221 -2.74 10.58 -6.19
N THR A 222 -3.52 11.49 -6.78
CA THR A 222 -3.48 12.92 -6.45
C THR A 222 -4.35 13.29 -5.25
N LEU A 223 -5.27 12.39 -4.88
CA LEU A 223 -6.16 12.51 -3.75
C LEU A 223 -5.51 11.94 -2.48
#